data_AF-A0A814MZP7-F1
#
_entry.id   AF-A0A814MZP7-F1
#
_cell.length_a   1.000
_cell.length_b   1.000
_cell.length_c   1.000
_cell.angle_alpha   90.00
_cell.angle_beta   90.00
_cell.angle_gamma   90.00
#
_symmetry.space_group_name_H-M   'P 1'
#
loop_
_entity.id
_entity.type
_entity.pdbx_description
1 polymer ?
#
loop_
_entity_poly.entity_id
_entity_poly.type
_entity_poly.pdbx_seq_one_letter_code
_entity_poly.pdbx_strand_id
1 'polypeptide(L)'
;MVTNSYWPSSQSWHRYWPSGVIALIAVIQLFFSFAVLGLHGSIVGIGLVFSCVTSISWYVMGFVCWAFFLACWISIFCVTCCNRSSVGCATYVMIKNILALVFSAVLIDFDRRFINGQLLDYTFVAIGGCTSLYNTDTNFGNILLSLAKAQLAASVIILVSSLVFIAIYIYVYIRAVNDDRGGNNENFPSSGQRPTYAMPQPNWSFKVPPPTEYQEEATHLERSIVHTVDGLQTVVCQRCGTTIDIPERTDNSLHNTVEEEDDHNDKEEDTNISQTAIPTTVEPTLININDINTNITFLWKILAFVTCIYPKRIFTNGHGTGEISNWDLTDQSGSITLVAFNLNSHIMTDKLKKNQAYEFTNLTIKSAVDIYKTLPHPFQLTCTNGTRVREIDSPFVLEQNTYNFTPLNQINSLPLNSIIDVEVRVLRDFGISTGTKNETIWSRRDIHVDQDGSHIGMTLWNEQARLVKKTMINHRIKFKNVKISWFDGTRFLVSLANTQMKVLPN
;
A
#
# COMPACT_ATOMS: atom_id res chain seq x y z
N MET A 1 -39.77 7.34 -4.07
CA MET A 1 -38.70 6.61 -4.79
C MET A 1 -37.45 7.46 -4.75
N VAL A 2 -36.35 6.97 -4.16
CA VAL A 2 -35.04 7.64 -4.26
C VAL A 2 -34.15 6.75 -5.11
N THR A 3 -33.67 7.27 -6.24
CA THR A 3 -32.76 6.53 -7.13
C THR A 3 -31.36 6.53 -6.52
N ASN A 4 -31.02 5.46 -5.78
CA ASN A 4 -29.62 5.20 -5.45
C ASN A 4 -28.84 5.06 -6.76
N SER A 5 -27.98 6.03 -7.05
CA SER A 5 -27.07 6.01 -8.18
C SER A 5 -25.98 4.97 -7.90
N TYR A 6 -26.24 3.73 -8.32
CA TYR A 6 -25.26 2.65 -8.33
C TYR A 6 -24.11 2.99 -9.28
N TRP A 7 -23.08 3.62 -8.73
CA TRP A 7 -21.79 3.77 -9.40
C TRP A 7 -21.13 2.40 -9.50
N PRO A 8 -20.69 1.94 -10.69
CA PRO A 8 -20.05 0.64 -10.83
C PRO A 8 -18.79 0.55 -9.97
N SER A 9 -18.60 -0.60 -9.31
CA SER A 9 -17.48 -0.79 -8.38
C SER A 9 -16.13 -0.55 -9.07
N SER A 10 -15.14 0.02 -8.36
CA SER A 10 -13.83 0.33 -8.95
C SER A 10 -13.11 -0.89 -9.57
N GLN A 11 -13.41 -2.11 -9.09
CA GLN A 11 -12.92 -3.35 -9.68
C GLN A 11 -13.50 -3.65 -11.08
N SER A 12 -14.74 -3.25 -11.37
CA SER A 12 -15.34 -3.44 -12.71
C SER A 12 -14.68 -2.55 -13.77
N TRP A 13 -14.33 -1.31 -13.41
CA TRP A 13 -13.57 -0.40 -14.26
C TRP A 13 -12.20 -0.97 -14.61
N HIS A 14 -11.40 -1.40 -13.62
CA HIS A 14 -10.07 -1.98 -13.86
C HIS A 14 -10.09 -3.20 -14.79
N ARG A 15 -11.17 -4.00 -14.80
CA ARG A 15 -11.32 -5.16 -15.72
C ARG A 15 -11.50 -4.76 -17.19
N TYR A 16 -12.10 -3.59 -17.46
CA TYR A 16 -12.49 -3.18 -18.81
C TYR A 16 -11.75 -1.93 -19.34
N TRP A 17 -10.84 -1.37 -18.55
CA TRP A 17 -10.10 -0.13 -18.87
C TRP A 17 -8.65 -0.45 -19.30
N PRO A 18 -8.37 -0.64 -20.61
CA PRO A 18 -7.03 -0.99 -21.09
C PRO A 18 -6.06 0.19 -20.94
N SER A 19 -5.31 0.19 -19.82
CA SER A 19 -4.38 1.25 -19.44
C SER A 19 -3.38 1.61 -20.55
N GLY A 20 -2.85 0.63 -21.29
CA GLY A 20 -1.90 0.86 -22.39
C GLY A 20 -2.48 1.64 -23.57
N VAL A 21 -3.70 1.33 -24.01
CA VAL A 21 -4.39 2.07 -25.09
C VAL A 21 -4.66 3.51 -24.67
N ILE A 22 -5.02 3.70 -23.40
CA ILE A 22 -5.39 5.00 -22.86
C ILE A 22 -4.16 5.88 -22.56
N ALA A 23 -3.06 5.27 -22.12
CA ALA A 23 -1.75 5.94 -22.07
C ALA A 23 -1.24 6.33 -23.47
N LEU A 24 -1.47 5.50 -24.50
CA LEU A 24 -1.12 5.84 -25.88
C LEU A 24 -1.94 7.03 -26.41
N ILE A 25 -3.26 7.03 -26.21
CA ILE A 25 -4.13 8.18 -26.57
C ILE A 25 -3.66 9.45 -25.85
N ALA A 26 -3.31 9.35 -24.57
CA ALA A 26 -2.75 10.45 -23.80
C ALA A 26 -1.44 10.99 -24.39
N VAL A 27 -0.46 10.12 -24.71
CA VAL A 27 0.81 10.54 -25.31
C VAL A 27 0.62 11.20 -26.69
N ILE A 28 -0.31 10.69 -27.50
CA ILE A 28 -0.68 11.30 -28.80
C ILE A 28 -1.25 12.71 -28.58
N GLN A 29 -2.29 12.82 -27.74
CA GLN A 29 -2.93 14.10 -27.43
C GLN A 29 -1.95 15.12 -26.81
N LEU A 30 -0.98 14.68 -25.99
CA LEU A 30 0.09 15.52 -25.45
C LEU A 30 0.97 16.08 -26.56
N PHE A 31 1.44 15.23 -27.46
CA PHE A 31 2.32 15.64 -28.57
C PHE A 31 1.61 16.66 -29.48
N PHE A 32 0.35 16.42 -29.85
CA PHE A 32 -0.42 17.37 -30.65
C PHE A 32 -0.80 18.64 -29.89
N SER A 33 -0.99 18.59 -28.57
CA SER A 33 -1.15 19.80 -27.75
C SER A 33 0.10 20.68 -27.84
N PHE A 34 1.30 20.11 -27.68
CA PHE A 34 2.55 20.86 -27.85
C PHE A 34 2.76 21.39 -29.28
N ALA A 35 2.34 20.63 -30.30
CA ALA A 35 2.37 21.09 -31.69
C ALA A 35 1.48 22.32 -31.93
N VAL A 36 0.22 22.33 -31.42
CA VAL A 36 -0.68 23.49 -31.49
C VAL A 36 -0.02 24.72 -30.85
N LEU A 37 0.66 24.59 -29.72
CA LEU A 37 1.35 25.72 -29.05
C LEU A 37 2.50 26.28 -29.87
N GLY A 38 3.36 25.42 -30.42
CA GLY A 38 4.48 25.85 -31.25
C GLY A 38 4.00 26.59 -32.51
N LEU A 39 2.93 26.09 -33.13
CA LEU A 39 2.31 26.70 -34.31
C LEU A 39 1.61 28.02 -33.95
N HIS A 40 0.81 28.06 -32.90
CA HIS A 40 0.11 29.26 -32.45
C HIS A 40 1.08 30.37 -32.01
N GLY A 41 2.10 30.02 -31.23
CA GLY A 41 3.17 30.94 -30.84
C GLY A 41 3.97 31.47 -32.03
N SER A 42 4.16 30.66 -33.08
CA SER A 42 4.79 31.10 -34.34
C SER A 42 3.89 32.09 -35.10
N ILE A 43 2.60 31.78 -35.26
CA ILE A 43 1.63 32.65 -35.94
C ILE A 43 1.51 34.00 -35.22
N VAL A 44 1.36 33.98 -33.89
CA VAL A 44 1.24 35.19 -33.07
C VAL A 44 2.56 35.98 -33.01
N GLY A 45 3.71 35.30 -32.95
CA GLY A 45 5.03 35.93 -33.00
C GLY A 45 5.30 36.66 -34.32
N ILE A 46 4.90 36.06 -35.45
CA ILE A 46 4.94 36.72 -36.77
C ILE A 46 3.96 37.89 -36.83
N GLY A 47 2.75 37.73 -36.28
CA GLY A 47 1.72 38.78 -36.25
C GLY A 47 2.10 40.01 -35.42
N LEU A 48 2.80 39.84 -34.29
CA LEU A 48 3.21 40.96 -33.43
C LEU A 48 4.15 41.95 -34.12
N VAL A 49 4.93 41.50 -35.12
CA VAL A 49 5.83 42.35 -35.90
C VAL A 49 5.07 43.43 -36.69
N PHE A 50 3.76 43.24 -36.92
CA PHE A 50 2.93 44.11 -37.76
C PHE A 50 1.72 44.75 -37.08
N SER A 51 1.30 44.35 -35.86
CA SER A 51 0.26 45.08 -35.10
C SER A 51 0.19 44.73 -33.61
N CYS A 52 0.28 45.77 -32.76
CA CYS A 52 0.28 45.60 -31.29
C CYS A 52 -1.12 45.36 -30.67
N VAL A 53 -2.19 45.92 -31.23
CA VAL A 53 -3.47 46.10 -30.50
C VAL A 53 -4.38 44.86 -30.55
N THR A 54 -4.50 44.22 -31.71
CA THR A 54 -5.35 43.01 -31.89
C THR A 54 -4.76 41.76 -31.24
N SER A 55 -3.44 41.74 -31.04
CA SER A 55 -2.68 40.56 -30.60
C SER A 55 -2.96 40.16 -29.14
N ILE A 56 -3.25 41.12 -28.25
CA ILE A 56 -3.43 40.86 -26.80
C ILE A 56 -4.62 39.91 -26.53
N SER A 57 -5.70 40.02 -27.31
CA SER A 57 -6.86 39.13 -27.17
C SER A 57 -6.54 37.69 -27.61
N TRP A 58 -5.76 37.52 -28.68
CA TRP A 58 -5.25 36.21 -29.11
C TRP A 58 -4.31 35.61 -28.04
N TYR A 59 -3.38 36.40 -27.50
CA TYR A 59 -2.49 35.96 -26.42
C TYR A 59 -3.24 35.41 -25.22
N VAL A 60 -4.24 36.15 -24.71
CA VAL A 60 -5.01 35.70 -23.53
C VAL A 60 -5.83 34.45 -23.86
N MET A 61 -6.50 34.38 -25.00
CA MET A 61 -7.31 33.21 -25.36
C MET A 61 -6.42 31.96 -25.57
N GLY A 62 -5.33 32.09 -26.33
CA GLY A 62 -4.38 30.99 -26.58
C GLY A 62 -3.72 30.49 -25.29
N PHE A 63 -3.30 31.41 -24.40
CA PHE A 63 -2.70 31.06 -23.11
C PHE A 63 -3.70 30.40 -22.14
N VAL A 64 -4.95 30.87 -22.08
CA VAL A 64 -5.99 30.25 -21.25
C VAL A 64 -6.33 28.85 -21.77
N CYS A 65 -6.55 28.69 -23.08
CA CYS A 65 -6.72 27.38 -23.69
C CYS A 65 -5.55 26.44 -23.37
N TRP A 66 -4.31 26.92 -23.50
CA TRP A 66 -3.11 26.16 -23.14
C TRP A 66 -3.11 25.70 -21.68
N ALA A 67 -3.35 26.61 -20.73
CA ALA A 67 -3.35 26.29 -19.31
C ALA A 67 -4.39 25.21 -18.98
N PHE A 68 -5.55 25.24 -19.62
CA PHE A 68 -6.55 24.18 -19.52
C PHE A 68 -6.07 22.85 -20.13
N PHE A 69 -5.47 22.85 -21.32
CA PHE A 69 -4.88 21.62 -21.90
C PHE A 69 -3.77 21.04 -21.00
N LEU A 70 -2.83 21.85 -20.50
CA LEU A 70 -1.75 21.40 -19.62
C LEU A 70 -2.28 20.87 -18.27
N ALA A 71 -3.30 21.52 -17.70
CA ALA A 71 -3.99 21.00 -16.51
C ALA A 71 -4.69 19.66 -16.81
N CYS A 72 -5.18 19.44 -18.03
CA CYS A 72 -5.69 18.14 -18.45
C CYS A 72 -4.57 17.10 -18.54
N TRP A 73 -3.41 17.46 -19.13
CA TRP A 73 -2.24 16.59 -19.26
C TRP A 73 -1.78 15.96 -17.96
N ILE A 74 -1.48 16.81 -16.97
CA ILE A 74 -0.98 16.38 -15.67
C ILE A 74 -1.96 15.41 -15.00
N SER A 75 -3.26 15.61 -15.17
CA SER A 75 -4.29 14.76 -14.55
C SER A 75 -4.48 13.41 -15.24
N ILE A 76 -4.43 13.36 -16.58
CA ILE A 76 -4.49 12.08 -17.31
C ILE A 76 -3.26 11.23 -16.94
N PHE A 77 -2.07 11.85 -16.96
CA PHE A 77 -0.80 11.19 -16.61
C PHE A 77 -0.81 10.66 -15.16
N CYS A 78 -1.24 11.46 -14.19
CA CYS A 78 -1.38 11.00 -12.80
C CYS A 78 -2.36 9.83 -12.63
N VAL A 79 -3.45 9.79 -13.41
CA VAL A 79 -4.41 8.66 -13.34
C VAL A 79 -3.83 7.40 -13.99
N THR A 80 -3.08 7.49 -15.09
CA THR A 80 -2.43 6.32 -15.71
C THR A 80 -1.23 5.81 -14.90
N CYS A 81 -0.41 6.70 -14.34
CA CYS A 81 0.84 6.30 -13.68
C CYS A 81 0.67 5.87 -12.22
N CYS A 82 -0.28 6.44 -11.47
CA CYS A 82 -0.49 6.06 -10.06
C CYS A 82 -1.32 4.79 -9.87
N ASN A 83 -1.85 4.19 -10.94
CA ASN A 83 -2.71 2.98 -10.96
C ASN A 83 -3.87 2.97 -9.94
N ARG A 84 -4.33 4.16 -9.52
CA ARG A 84 -5.25 4.34 -8.39
C ARG A 84 -6.60 4.87 -8.88
N SER A 85 -7.36 4.01 -9.56
CA SER A 85 -8.70 4.35 -10.05
C SER A 85 -9.71 4.44 -8.90
N SER A 86 -9.73 5.59 -8.23
CA SER A 86 -10.92 6.01 -7.49
C SER A 86 -12.00 6.44 -8.48
N VAL A 87 -13.28 6.26 -8.14
CA VAL A 87 -14.40 6.61 -9.05
C VAL A 87 -14.36 8.08 -9.47
N GLY A 88 -13.88 8.98 -8.59
CA GLY A 88 -13.68 10.39 -8.92
C GLY A 88 -12.62 10.65 -10.00
N CYS A 89 -11.59 9.81 -10.12
CA CYS A 89 -10.52 9.96 -11.12
C CYS A 89 -11.05 9.75 -12.55
N ALA A 90 -11.88 8.73 -12.77
CA ALA A 90 -12.45 8.43 -14.08
C ALA A 90 -13.38 9.56 -14.56
N THR A 91 -14.30 10.01 -13.68
CA THR A 91 -15.20 11.14 -13.95
C THR A 91 -14.44 12.45 -14.22
N TYR A 92 -13.35 12.72 -13.48
CA TYR A 92 -12.52 13.90 -13.68
C TYR A 92 -11.82 13.91 -15.05
N VAL A 93 -11.33 12.75 -15.51
CA VAL A 93 -10.73 12.61 -16.85
C VAL A 93 -11.79 12.70 -17.96
N MET A 94 -13.01 12.21 -17.75
CA MET A 94 -14.14 12.40 -18.67
C MET A 94 -14.46 13.90 -18.84
N ILE A 95 -14.63 14.65 -17.74
CA ILE A 95 -14.89 16.11 -17.77
C ILE A 95 -13.79 16.84 -18.56
N LYS A 96 -12.54 16.43 -18.37
CA LYS A 96 -11.38 17.04 -19.05
C LYS A 96 -11.33 16.75 -20.54
N ASN A 97 -11.72 15.56 -21.00
CA ASN A 97 -11.87 15.28 -22.43
C ASN A 97 -13.06 16.03 -23.06
N ILE A 98 -14.13 16.28 -22.30
CA ILE A 98 -15.25 17.13 -22.77
C ILE A 98 -14.81 18.59 -22.95
N LEU A 99 -14.03 19.14 -22.01
CA LEU A 99 -13.46 20.48 -22.17
C LEU A 99 -12.48 20.55 -23.36
N ALA A 100 -11.59 19.56 -23.51
CA ALA A 100 -10.69 19.46 -24.65
C ALA A 100 -11.43 19.40 -25.99
N LEU A 101 -12.56 18.68 -26.05
CA LEU A 101 -13.43 18.61 -27.22
C LEU A 101 -14.01 19.99 -27.60
N VAL A 102 -14.53 20.73 -26.61
CA VAL A 102 -15.09 22.08 -26.81
C VAL A 102 -14.02 23.06 -27.28
N PHE A 103 -12.86 23.11 -26.61
CA PHE A 103 -11.76 24.00 -27.03
C PHE A 103 -11.23 23.65 -28.42
N SER A 104 -11.13 22.36 -28.77
CA SER A 104 -10.70 21.94 -30.11
C SER A 104 -11.71 22.36 -31.20
N ALA A 105 -13.02 22.26 -30.92
CA ALA A 105 -14.05 22.71 -31.85
C ALA A 105 -14.02 24.24 -32.06
N VAL A 106 -13.77 25.02 -31.00
CA VAL A 106 -13.59 26.49 -31.10
C VAL A 106 -12.36 26.84 -31.92
N LEU A 107 -11.22 26.17 -31.69
CA LEU A 107 -9.99 26.37 -32.48
C LEU A 107 -10.20 26.02 -33.96
N ILE A 108 -10.92 24.94 -34.26
CA ILE A 108 -11.21 24.52 -35.65
C ILE A 108 -12.09 25.54 -36.38
N ASP A 109 -13.14 26.08 -35.73
CA ASP A 109 -13.97 27.12 -36.35
C ASP A 109 -13.18 28.42 -36.55
N PHE A 110 -12.33 28.79 -35.60
CA PHE A 110 -11.46 29.96 -35.67
C PHE A 110 -10.42 29.86 -36.79
N ASP A 111 -9.67 28.76 -36.85
CA ASP A 111 -8.67 28.48 -37.89
C ASP A 111 -9.31 28.40 -39.28
N ARG A 112 -10.53 27.84 -39.38
CA ARG A 112 -11.31 27.80 -40.62
C ARG A 112 -11.72 29.20 -41.08
N ARG A 113 -12.21 30.07 -40.18
CA ARG A 113 -12.55 31.47 -40.51
C ARG A 113 -11.30 32.27 -40.92
N PHE A 114 -10.16 31.99 -40.30
CA PHE A 114 -8.88 32.60 -40.65
C PHE A 114 -8.40 32.17 -42.05
N ILE A 115 -8.38 30.87 -42.34
CA ILE A 115 -8.00 30.31 -43.65
C ILE A 115 -8.96 30.76 -44.78
N ASN A 116 -10.23 30.98 -44.47
CA ASN A 116 -11.23 31.50 -45.40
C ASN A 116 -11.20 33.04 -45.55
N GLY A 117 -10.33 33.77 -44.84
CA GLY A 117 -10.30 35.24 -44.79
C GLY A 117 -11.46 35.91 -44.02
N GLN A 118 -12.50 35.16 -43.64
CA GLN A 118 -13.73 35.64 -43.00
C GLN A 118 -13.53 36.19 -41.57
N LEU A 119 -12.37 35.98 -40.95
CA LEU A 119 -12.05 36.59 -39.66
C LEU A 119 -11.83 38.12 -39.77
N LEU A 120 -11.61 38.64 -40.98
CA LEU A 120 -11.31 40.05 -41.27
C LEU A 120 -12.53 40.98 -41.29
N ASP A 121 -13.76 40.50 -41.05
CA ASP A 121 -14.93 41.39 -40.91
C ASP A 121 -15.22 41.79 -39.45
N TYR A 122 -14.98 40.89 -38.49
CA TYR A 122 -15.47 41.06 -37.11
C TYR A 122 -14.58 41.87 -36.16
N THR A 123 -13.30 42.08 -36.48
CA THR A 123 -12.38 42.92 -35.69
C THR A 123 -11.92 44.19 -36.41
N PHE A 124 -12.25 44.35 -37.69
CA PHE A 124 -11.61 45.34 -38.58
C PHE A 124 -12.40 46.65 -38.73
N VAL A 125 -13.61 46.73 -38.17
CA VAL A 125 -14.39 47.98 -38.05
C VAL A 125 -13.67 49.02 -37.16
N ALA A 126 -12.72 48.60 -36.32
CA ALA A 126 -12.04 49.45 -35.34
C ALA A 126 -10.71 50.08 -35.81
N ILE A 127 -10.02 49.53 -36.81
CA ILE A 127 -8.72 50.03 -37.29
C ILE A 127 -8.64 49.93 -38.82
N GLY A 128 -9.02 51.00 -39.52
CA GLY A 128 -8.85 51.10 -40.97
C GLY A 128 -7.37 51.29 -41.34
N GLY A 129 -6.71 50.24 -41.84
CA GLY A 129 -5.31 50.36 -42.28
C GLY A 129 -4.49 49.10 -42.55
N CYS A 130 -5.08 47.92 -42.80
CA CYS A 130 -4.29 46.69 -43.06
C CYS A 130 -4.90 45.69 -44.07
N THR A 131 -5.56 46.17 -45.13
CA THR A 131 -6.03 45.34 -46.26
C THR A 131 -4.91 44.75 -47.15
N SER A 132 -3.64 45.09 -46.89
CA SER A 132 -2.51 44.77 -47.78
C SER A 132 -1.82 43.42 -47.50
N LEU A 133 -1.94 42.87 -46.28
CA LEU A 133 -1.19 41.66 -45.88
C LEU A 133 -1.71 40.34 -46.46
N TYR A 134 -2.96 40.30 -46.97
CA TYR A 134 -3.53 39.11 -47.61
C TYR A 134 -3.43 39.13 -49.14
N ASN A 135 -3.03 40.27 -49.73
CA ASN A 135 -3.20 40.54 -51.16
C ASN A 135 -1.87 40.86 -51.89
N THR A 136 -0.77 40.24 -51.44
CA THR A 136 0.55 40.33 -52.07
C THR A 136 1.26 38.99 -52.07
N ASP A 137 1.82 38.60 -53.23
CA ASP A 137 2.63 37.39 -53.43
C ASP A 137 3.97 37.48 -52.69
N THR A 138 3.91 37.31 -51.36
CA THR A 138 5.06 37.34 -50.47
C THR A 138 5.26 36.00 -49.79
N ASN A 139 6.51 35.60 -49.59
CA ASN A 139 6.86 34.33 -48.93
C ASN A 139 6.23 34.21 -47.53
N PHE A 140 6.02 35.33 -46.84
CA PHE A 140 5.41 35.39 -45.50
C PHE A 140 3.92 34.99 -45.47
N GLY A 141 3.12 35.40 -46.45
CA GLY A 141 1.71 34.99 -46.54
C GLY A 141 1.56 33.47 -46.70
N ASN A 142 2.42 32.88 -47.54
CA ASN A 142 2.48 31.43 -47.75
C ASN A 142 2.94 30.66 -46.49
N ILE A 143 3.87 31.22 -45.71
CA ILE A 143 4.29 30.66 -44.41
C ILE A 143 3.15 30.74 -43.38
N LEU A 144 2.47 31.88 -43.26
CA LEU A 144 1.38 32.04 -42.29
C LEU A 144 0.21 31.10 -42.60
N LEU A 145 -0.12 30.93 -43.89
CA LEU A 145 -1.14 30.00 -44.36
C LEU A 145 -0.76 28.52 -44.15
N SER A 146 0.53 28.16 -44.25
CA SER A 146 0.97 26.78 -43.99
C SER A 146 0.95 26.45 -42.50
N LEU A 147 1.34 27.40 -41.64
CA LEU A 147 1.23 27.28 -40.18
C LEU A 147 -0.23 27.13 -39.74
N ALA A 148 -1.16 27.94 -40.28
CA ALA A 148 -2.58 27.84 -39.96
C ALA A 148 -3.19 26.49 -40.39
N LYS A 149 -2.81 25.97 -41.57
CA LYS A 149 -3.22 24.63 -42.03
C LYS A 149 -2.67 23.51 -41.14
N ALA A 150 -1.45 23.65 -40.63
CA ALA A 150 -0.87 22.72 -39.67
C ALA A 150 -1.57 22.78 -38.29
N GLN A 151 -1.93 23.99 -37.82
CA GLN A 151 -2.64 24.16 -36.55
C GLN A 151 -4.04 23.54 -36.61
N LEU A 152 -4.77 23.77 -37.71
CA LEU A 152 -6.06 23.15 -37.99
C LEU A 152 -5.96 21.61 -37.95
N ALA A 153 -4.94 21.03 -38.62
CA ALA A 153 -4.74 19.58 -38.63
C ALA A 153 -4.47 19.01 -37.23
N ALA A 154 -3.63 19.68 -36.41
CA ALA A 154 -3.37 19.28 -35.04
C ALA A 154 -4.63 19.39 -34.15
N SER A 155 -5.41 20.47 -34.27
CA SER A 155 -6.68 20.66 -33.56
C SER A 155 -7.72 19.59 -33.91
N VAL A 156 -7.80 19.16 -35.18
CA VAL A 156 -8.65 18.03 -35.61
C VAL A 156 -8.22 16.72 -34.96
N ILE A 157 -6.92 16.46 -34.81
CA ILE A 157 -6.40 15.25 -34.16
C ILE A 157 -6.74 15.23 -32.66
N ILE A 158 -6.68 16.38 -31.98
CA ILE A 158 -7.10 16.50 -30.56
C ILE A 158 -8.62 16.28 -30.44
N LEU A 159 -9.44 16.81 -31.36
CA LEU A 159 -10.89 16.58 -31.40
C LEU A 159 -11.22 15.09 -31.58
N VAL A 160 -10.64 14.42 -32.58
CA VAL A 160 -10.91 13.00 -32.89
C VAL A 160 -10.47 12.08 -31.75
N SER A 161 -9.28 12.30 -31.19
CA SER A 161 -8.81 11.51 -30.04
C SER A 161 -9.65 11.72 -28.77
N SER A 162 -10.15 12.94 -28.54
CA SER A 162 -11.09 13.22 -27.43
C SER A 162 -12.43 12.50 -27.61
N LEU A 163 -12.96 12.43 -28.84
CA LEU A 163 -14.16 11.64 -29.16
C LEU A 163 -13.93 10.14 -28.95
N VAL A 164 -12.79 9.60 -29.39
CA VAL A 164 -12.41 8.19 -29.17
C VAL A 164 -12.30 7.88 -27.68
N PHE A 165 -11.71 8.77 -26.87
CA PHE A 165 -11.64 8.61 -25.43
C PHE A 165 -13.05 8.57 -24.80
N ILE A 166 -13.93 9.51 -25.16
CA ILE A 166 -15.31 9.58 -24.65
C ILE A 166 -16.10 8.33 -25.04
N ALA A 167 -15.94 7.83 -26.27
CA ALA A 167 -16.58 6.60 -26.73
C ALA A 167 -16.10 5.36 -25.94
N ILE A 168 -14.79 5.24 -25.67
CA ILE A 168 -14.23 4.18 -24.82
C ILE A 168 -14.79 4.27 -23.40
N TYR A 169 -14.86 5.47 -22.82
CA TYR A 169 -15.42 5.69 -21.48
C TYR A 169 -16.90 5.26 -21.41
N ILE A 170 -17.73 5.67 -22.38
CA ILE A 170 -19.15 5.31 -22.45
C ILE A 170 -19.32 3.79 -22.63
N TYR A 171 -18.50 3.16 -23.48
CA TYR A 171 -18.50 1.71 -23.67
C TYR A 171 -18.19 0.95 -22.37
N VAL A 172 -17.12 1.35 -21.65
CA VAL A 172 -16.74 0.74 -20.37
C VAL A 172 -17.82 0.95 -19.31
N TYR A 173 -18.39 2.17 -19.23
CA TYR A 173 -19.48 2.48 -18.31
C TYR A 173 -20.72 1.62 -18.55
N ILE A 174 -21.20 1.53 -19.80
CA ILE A 174 -22.36 0.71 -20.18
C ILE A 174 -22.08 -0.77 -19.87
N ARG A 175 -20.88 -1.26 -20.16
CA ARG A 175 -20.51 -2.66 -19.88
C ARG A 175 -20.48 -2.96 -18.39
N ALA A 176 -19.88 -2.09 -17.57
CA ALA A 176 -19.85 -2.24 -16.12
C ALA A 176 -21.27 -2.21 -15.50
N VAL A 177 -22.12 -1.28 -15.94
CA VAL A 177 -23.54 -1.21 -15.52
C VAL A 177 -24.34 -2.43 -15.97
N ASN A 178 -24.04 -3.01 -17.13
CA ASN A 178 -24.73 -4.21 -17.62
C ASN A 178 -24.29 -5.49 -16.90
N ASP A 179 -23.01 -5.62 -16.53
CA ASP A 179 -22.53 -6.72 -15.67
C ASP A 179 -23.21 -6.65 -14.28
N ASP A 180 -23.24 -5.47 -13.65
CA ASP A 180 -23.87 -5.22 -12.35
C ASP A 180 -25.41 -5.44 -12.38
N ARG A 181 -26.03 -5.42 -13.58
CA ARG A 181 -27.45 -5.79 -13.80
C ARG A 181 -27.64 -7.27 -14.12
N GLY A 182 -26.73 -7.86 -14.90
CA GLY A 182 -26.79 -9.27 -15.32
C GLY A 182 -26.72 -10.23 -14.15
N GLY A 183 -25.95 -9.90 -13.11
CA GLY A 183 -25.82 -10.69 -11.89
C GLY A 183 -27.11 -10.88 -11.07
N ASN A 184 -28.21 -10.19 -11.40
CA ASN A 184 -29.52 -10.36 -10.75
C ASN A 184 -30.52 -11.21 -11.59
N ASN A 185 -30.17 -11.62 -12.80
CA ASN A 185 -31.08 -12.30 -13.74
C ASN A 185 -30.81 -13.82 -13.91
N GLU A 186 -29.93 -14.42 -13.11
CA GLU A 186 -29.90 -15.88 -12.99
C GLU A 186 -31.13 -16.34 -12.18
N ASN A 187 -32.13 -16.85 -12.89
CA ASN A 187 -33.34 -17.41 -12.29
C ASN A 187 -32.98 -18.55 -11.35
N PHE A 188 -33.09 -18.33 -10.04
CA PHE A 188 -33.10 -19.42 -9.07
C PHE A 188 -34.26 -20.37 -9.41
N PRO A 189 -34.02 -21.66 -9.70
CA PRO A 189 -35.10 -22.63 -9.79
C PRO A 189 -35.79 -22.72 -8.43
N SER A 190 -37.11 -22.81 -8.45
CA SER A 190 -37.94 -22.83 -7.24
C SER A 190 -37.61 -24.03 -6.35
N SER A 191 -37.89 -23.90 -5.05
CA SER A 191 -37.55 -24.87 -4.02
C SER A 191 -38.30 -26.21 -4.18
N GLY A 192 -37.73 -27.13 -4.97
CA GLY A 192 -38.25 -28.49 -5.14
C GLY A 192 -37.28 -29.37 -5.92
N GLN A 193 -37.08 -30.61 -5.42
CA GLN A 193 -36.29 -31.69 -6.03
C GLN A 193 -34.81 -31.39 -6.34
N ARG A 194 -33.90 -32.00 -5.57
CA ARG A 194 -32.50 -32.16 -6.00
C ARG A 194 -32.41 -33.22 -7.09
N PRO A 195 -31.75 -32.98 -8.24
CA PRO A 195 -31.28 -34.07 -9.08
C PRO A 195 -30.19 -34.85 -8.33
N THR A 196 -30.41 -36.14 -8.10
CA THR A 196 -29.39 -37.04 -7.55
C THR A 196 -28.36 -37.39 -8.62
N TYR A 197 -27.37 -36.52 -8.80
CA TYR A 197 -26.17 -36.86 -9.58
C TYR A 197 -25.40 -37.96 -8.84
N ALA A 198 -25.55 -39.20 -9.30
CA ALA A 198 -24.67 -40.29 -8.92
C ALA A 198 -23.27 -39.98 -9.46
N MET A 199 -22.28 -39.81 -8.57
CA MET A 199 -20.90 -39.67 -8.99
C MET A 199 -20.43 -40.98 -9.65
N PRO A 200 -19.75 -40.92 -10.81
CA PRO A 200 -18.98 -42.05 -11.31
C PRO A 200 -17.96 -42.43 -10.24
N GLN A 201 -17.96 -43.69 -9.80
CA GLN A 201 -16.99 -44.18 -8.82
C GLN A 201 -15.58 -44.12 -9.44
N PRO A 202 -14.64 -43.36 -8.86
CA PRO A 202 -13.29 -43.28 -9.42
C PRO A 202 -12.56 -44.60 -9.14
N ASN A 203 -12.26 -45.35 -10.20
CA ASN A 203 -11.81 -46.74 -10.08
C ASN A 203 -10.31 -46.85 -9.74
N TRP A 204 -9.94 -46.47 -8.51
CA TRP A 204 -8.61 -46.73 -7.92
C TRP A 204 -8.72 -47.63 -6.69
N SER A 205 -8.27 -48.88 -6.84
CA SER A 205 -8.26 -49.87 -5.76
C SER A 205 -6.93 -49.85 -5.00
N PHE A 206 -6.83 -48.97 -3.99
CA PHE A 206 -5.75 -49.05 -3.00
C PHE A 206 -5.89 -50.37 -2.20
N LYS A 207 -5.06 -51.36 -2.53
CA LYS A 207 -4.85 -52.53 -1.67
C LYS A 207 -4.09 -52.09 -0.43
N VAL A 208 -4.78 -52.03 0.70
CA VAL A 208 -4.13 -51.93 2.02
C VAL A 208 -3.49 -53.29 2.32
N PRO A 209 -2.16 -53.39 2.50
CA PRO A 209 -1.53 -54.61 2.99
C PRO A 209 -1.91 -54.85 4.46
N PRO A 210 -2.02 -56.10 4.93
CA PRO A 210 -2.32 -56.40 6.32
C PRO A 210 -1.15 -55.99 7.25
N PRO A 211 -1.42 -55.67 8.53
CA PRO A 211 -0.39 -55.27 9.46
C PRO A 211 0.37 -56.50 10.00
N THR A 212 1.62 -56.67 9.56
CA THR A 212 2.57 -57.60 10.18
C THR A 212 3.93 -56.92 10.37
N GLU A 213 4.30 -56.78 11.64
CA GLU A 213 5.65 -57.11 12.13
C GLU A 213 6.84 -56.32 11.54
N TYR A 214 7.02 -55.10 12.05
CA TYR A 214 8.35 -54.56 12.38
C TYR A 214 8.28 -53.80 13.70
N GLN A 215 8.70 -54.45 14.79
CA GLN A 215 9.36 -53.75 15.90
C GLN A 215 10.86 -53.62 15.57
N GLU A 216 11.63 -52.97 16.43
CA GLU A 216 13.11 -52.86 16.33
C GLU A 216 13.67 -52.02 15.17
N GLU A 217 13.32 -50.73 15.10
CA GLU A 217 14.23 -49.72 14.53
C GLU A 217 14.17 -48.38 15.30
N ALA A 218 14.36 -48.46 16.63
CA ALA A 218 14.25 -47.32 17.56
C ALA A 218 15.45 -47.16 18.52
N THR A 219 16.61 -47.75 18.18
CA THR A 219 17.87 -47.61 18.94
C THR A 219 19.07 -47.76 18.01
N HIS A 220 19.66 -46.65 17.54
CA HIS A 220 21.08 -46.53 17.13
C HIS A 220 21.41 -45.08 16.71
N LEU A 221 21.57 -44.17 17.66
CA LEU A 221 22.07 -42.81 17.39
C LEU A 221 22.93 -42.22 18.52
N GLU A 222 23.72 -43.08 19.17
CA GLU A 222 24.82 -42.70 20.07
C GLU A 222 26.09 -43.49 19.71
N ARG A 223 27.24 -42.77 19.71
CA ARG A 223 28.67 -43.17 19.69
C ARG A 223 29.47 -42.32 18.69
N SER A 224 29.78 -41.09 19.10
CA SER A 224 31.05 -40.47 18.72
C SER A 224 32.16 -41.07 19.60
N ILE A 225 33.35 -41.29 19.03
CA ILE A 225 34.53 -41.75 19.78
C ILE A 225 35.47 -40.56 19.91
N VAL A 226 35.84 -40.20 21.14
CA VAL A 226 36.87 -39.20 21.42
C VAL A 226 38.21 -39.91 21.43
N HIS A 227 39.18 -39.39 20.65
CA HIS A 227 40.57 -39.77 20.78
C HIS A 227 41.35 -38.64 21.47
N THR A 228 42.09 -39.00 22.50
CA THR A 228 43.00 -38.11 23.21
C THR A 228 44.43 -38.54 22.93
N VAL A 229 45.18 -37.68 22.23
CA VAL A 229 46.63 -37.82 22.04
C VAL A 229 47.21 -36.42 22.28
N ASP A 230 48.24 -36.35 23.12
CA ASP A 230 49.02 -35.13 23.41
C ASP A 230 48.21 -33.86 23.76
N GLY A 231 47.09 -34.05 24.48
CA GLY A 231 46.39 -32.98 25.22
C GLY A 231 45.23 -32.29 24.51
N LEU A 232 45.08 -32.40 23.18
CA LEU A 232 43.93 -31.84 22.47
C LEU A 232 42.78 -32.86 22.35
N GLN A 233 41.55 -32.38 22.52
CA GLN A 233 40.34 -33.15 22.17
C GLN A 233 39.93 -32.86 20.72
N THR A 234 39.84 -33.93 19.92
CA THR A 234 39.36 -33.87 18.54
C THR A 234 38.17 -34.79 18.33
N VAL A 235 37.21 -34.35 17.50
CA VAL A 235 36.04 -35.15 17.13
C VAL A 235 36.09 -35.45 15.63
N VAL A 236 36.02 -36.74 15.28
CA VAL A 236 36.09 -37.23 13.89
C VAL A 236 34.72 -37.71 13.43
N CYS A 237 34.21 -37.18 12.33
CA CYS A 237 33.00 -37.70 11.70
C CYS A 237 33.31 -38.94 10.84
N GLN A 238 32.99 -40.15 11.33
CA GLN A 238 33.25 -41.41 10.61
C GLN A 238 32.55 -41.55 9.24
N ARG A 239 31.60 -40.67 8.87
CA ARG A 239 30.93 -40.70 7.56
C ARG A 239 31.61 -39.84 6.48
N CYS A 240 32.47 -38.88 6.85
CA CYS A 240 33.12 -37.97 5.91
C CYS A 240 34.58 -37.61 6.25
N GLY A 241 35.15 -38.16 7.33
CA GLY A 241 36.56 -37.98 7.72
C GLY A 241 36.92 -36.60 8.30
N THR A 242 35.94 -35.69 8.43
CA THR A 242 36.17 -34.33 8.93
C THR A 242 36.48 -34.32 10.42
N THR A 243 37.60 -33.69 10.79
CA THR A 243 37.98 -33.35 12.17
C THR A 243 37.49 -31.95 12.56
N ILE A 244 37.18 -31.77 13.84
CA ILE A 244 36.99 -30.45 14.46
C ILE A 244 37.77 -30.45 15.79
N ASP A 245 38.59 -29.42 15.98
CA ASP A 245 39.33 -29.15 17.20
C ASP A 245 38.48 -28.29 18.14
N ILE A 246 38.46 -28.61 19.44
CA ILE A 246 37.67 -27.88 20.44
C ILE A 246 38.62 -27.05 21.32
N PRO A 247 38.51 -25.70 21.34
CA PRO A 247 39.31 -24.86 22.23
C PRO A 247 38.86 -25.04 23.69
N GLU A 248 39.83 -25.13 24.59
CA GLU A 248 39.60 -25.46 26.00
C GLU A 248 38.92 -24.32 26.77
N ARG A 249 37.96 -24.68 27.64
CA ARG A 249 37.20 -23.73 28.46
C ARG A 249 37.43 -24.04 29.94
N THR A 250 38.25 -23.22 30.58
CA THR A 250 38.51 -23.27 32.02
C THR A 250 37.48 -22.45 32.80
N ASP A 251 36.32 -23.06 33.11
CA ASP A 251 35.47 -22.53 34.18
C ASP A 251 36.14 -22.84 35.54
N ASN A 252 36.45 -21.83 36.35
CA ASN A 252 36.95 -22.02 37.71
C ASN A 252 36.46 -20.90 38.63
N SER A 253 36.14 -21.23 39.88
CA SER A 253 35.68 -20.28 40.90
C SER A 253 36.65 -20.24 42.08
N LEU A 254 36.85 -19.06 42.64
CA LEU A 254 37.33 -18.67 43.99
C LEU A 254 37.59 -17.14 43.89
N HIS A 255 36.97 -16.28 44.71
CA HIS A 255 37.21 -16.00 46.13
C HIS A 255 38.46 -15.11 46.36
N ASN A 256 38.29 -14.07 47.16
CA ASN A 256 39.32 -13.05 47.42
C ASN A 256 40.48 -13.62 48.25
N THR A 257 41.70 -13.13 48.00
CA THR A 257 42.46 -12.37 49.02
C THR A 257 43.51 -11.47 48.38
N VAL A 258 43.93 -10.47 49.16
CA VAL A 258 45.02 -9.52 48.88
C VAL A 258 46.38 -10.23 48.97
N GLU A 259 47.34 -9.80 48.15
CA GLU A 259 48.75 -9.67 48.56
C GLU A 259 49.36 -8.47 47.82
N GLU A 260 50.40 -7.87 48.41
CA GLU A 260 50.95 -6.55 48.07
C GLU A 260 52.32 -6.68 47.40
N GLU A 261 52.70 -5.74 46.53
CA GLU A 261 54.10 -5.35 46.36
C GLU A 261 54.20 -3.92 45.79
N ASP A 262 55.14 -3.13 46.32
CA ASP A 262 55.28 -1.69 46.09
C ASP A 262 56.13 -1.32 44.87
N ASP A 263 55.96 -0.09 44.36
CA ASP A 263 57.12 0.81 44.24
C ASP A 263 56.72 2.30 44.40
N HIS A 264 57.63 3.10 44.95
CA HIS A 264 57.55 4.56 45.09
C HIS A 264 58.18 5.23 43.82
N ASN A 265 58.07 6.54 43.47
CA ASN A 265 57.76 7.78 44.18
C ASN A 265 57.35 8.87 43.12
N ASP A 266 57.09 10.17 43.34
CA ASP A 266 57.19 11.06 44.52
C ASP A 266 56.25 12.30 44.43
N LYS A 267 56.12 13.04 45.54
CA LYS A 267 55.87 14.51 45.76
C LYS A 267 55.11 15.35 44.71
N GLU A 268 53.93 15.92 45.02
CA GLU A 268 53.64 17.16 45.82
C GLU A 268 53.95 18.48 45.05
N GLU A 269 53.19 19.60 45.08
CA GLU A 269 52.03 20.14 45.84
C GLU A 269 51.28 21.15 44.90
N ASP A 270 50.15 21.85 45.11
CA ASP A 270 49.07 21.99 46.14
C ASP A 270 47.80 22.61 45.44
N THR A 271 46.73 22.89 46.19
CA THR A 271 45.60 23.82 46.00
C THR A 271 44.28 23.32 45.39
N ASN A 272 43.37 22.95 46.29
CA ASN A 272 41.91 23.14 46.28
C ASN A 272 41.16 23.49 44.97
N ILE A 273 40.16 22.66 44.63
CA ILE A 273 38.74 23.07 44.51
C ILE A 273 37.83 21.85 44.72
N SER A 274 36.80 21.99 45.57
CA SER A 274 35.82 20.93 45.82
C SER A 274 34.67 20.93 44.81
N GLN A 275 34.53 19.89 44.00
CA GLN A 275 33.23 19.42 43.50
C GLN A 275 33.29 18.02 42.85
N THR A 276 32.62 17.05 43.46
CA THR A 276 32.45 15.69 42.92
C THR A 276 31.39 15.69 41.82
N ALA A 277 31.78 16.01 40.59
CA ALA A 277 30.89 15.98 39.44
C ALA A 277 30.64 14.54 38.96
N ILE A 278 29.50 13.96 39.34
CA ILE A 278 28.97 12.73 38.74
C ILE A 278 28.74 12.99 37.24
N PRO A 279 29.17 12.12 36.31
CA PRO A 279 28.89 12.30 34.89
C PRO A 279 27.40 12.13 34.61
N THR A 280 26.67 13.25 34.48
CA THR A 280 25.23 13.28 34.24
C THR A 280 24.87 12.57 32.94
N THR A 281 24.38 11.33 33.05
CA THR A 281 23.86 10.58 31.91
C THR A 281 22.57 11.23 31.41
N VAL A 282 22.69 12.02 30.32
CA VAL A 282 21.55 12.67 29.68
C VAL A 282 20.51 11.62 29.28
N GLU A 283 19.32 11.66 29.88
CA GLU A 283 18.27 10.70 29.57
C GLU A 283 17.67 11.00 28.18
N PRO A 284 17.51 10.00 27.30
CA PRO A 284 16.81 10.18 26.02
C PRO A 284 15.36 10.64 26.24
N THR A 285 14.95 11.70 25.56
CA THR A 285 13.59 12.24 25.61
C THR A 285 12.59 11.27 24.95
N LEU A 286 11.45 11.02 25.60
CA LEU A 286 10.38 10.20 25.04
C LEU A 286 9.61 10.96 23.95
N ILE A 287 9.35 10.29 22.82
CA ILE A 287 8.56 10.78 21.68
C ILE A 287 7.48 9.74 21.34
N ASN A 288 6.29 10.16 20.87
CA ASN A 288 5.28 9.23 20.34
C ASN A 288 5.52 8.95 18.84
N ILE A 289 5.05 7.80 18.34
CA ILE A 289 5.28 7.38 16.95
C ILE A 289 4.82 8.43 15.91
N ASN A 290 3.63 9.02 16.08
CA ASN A 290 3.13 10.03 15.12
C ASN A 290 3.95 11.33 15.09
N ASP A 291 4.70 11.63 16.14
CA ASP A 291 5.53 12.84 16.24
C ASP A 291 6.91 12.63 15.57
N ILE A 292 7.26 11.39 15.21
CA ILE A 292 8.52 11.03 14.56
C ILE A 292 8.63 11.70 13.19
N ASN A 293 9.64 12.55 13.04
CA ASN A 293 9.95 13.25 11.79
C ASN A 293 11.47 13.46 11.64
N THR A 294 11.93 13.77 10.43
CA THR A 294 13.37 13.88 10.09
C THR A 294 14.13 15.02 10.78
N ASN A 295 13.44 15.93 11.48
CA ASN A 295 14.06 17.12 12.07
C ASN A 295 14.47 16.90 13.54
N ILE A 296 14.28 15.68 14.08
CA ILE A 296 14.66 15.30 15.44
C ILE A 296 16.18 15.09 15.50
N THR A 297 16.89 16.01 16.17
CA THR A 297 18.36 16.01 16.28
C THR A 297 18.90 15.75 17.69
N PHE A 298 18.04 15.80 18.71
CA PHE A 298 18.39 15.51 20.11
C PHE A 298 18.37 14.00 20.41
N LEU A 299 18.79 13.59 21.61
CA LEU A 299 18.78 12.18 22.02
C LEU A 299 17.35 11.75 22.38
N TRP A 300 16.79 10.76 21.68
CA TRP A 300 15.39 10.35 21.84
C TRP A 300 15.19 8.83 22.07
N LYS A 301 14.03 8.49 22.65
CA LYS A 301 13.50 7.14 22.80
C LYS A 301 12.04 7.04 22.39
N ILE A 302 11.61 5.83 22.03
CA ILE A 302 10.19 5.44 21.88
C ILE A 302 9.91 4.21 22.73
N LEU A 303 8.68 4.09 23.26
CA LEU A 303 8.18 2.88 23.90
C LEU A 303 7.14 2.26 22.96
N ALA A 304 7.41 1.06 22.41
CA ALA A 304 6.57 0.48 21.37
C ALA A 304 6.45 -1.05 21.47
N PHE A 305 5.32 -1.57 20.98
CA PHE A 305 4.92 -2.96 21.01
C PHE A 305 5.06 -3.59 19.63
N VAL A 306 5.67 -4.78 19.56
CA VAL A 306 5.93 -5.49 18.29
C VAL A 306 4.65 -6.19 17.82
N THR A 307 3.89 -5.54 16.93
CA THR A 307 2.63 -6.06 16.40
C THR A 307 2.83 -7.06 15.26
N CYS A 308 3.81 -6.85 14.39
CA CYS A 308 4.20 -7.78 13.33
C CYS A 308 5.71 -8.05 13.34
N ILE A 309 6.08 -9.28 12.98
CA ILE A 309 7.46 -9.66 12.62
C ILE A 309 7.38 -10.24 11.22
N TYR A 310 8.20 -9.73 10.30
CA TYR A 310 8.27 -10.22 8.94
C TYR A 310 9.36 -11.28 8.79
N PRO A 311 9.18 -12.28 7.90
CA PRO A 311 10.26 -13.21 7.56
C PRO A 311 11.50 -12.44 7.09
N LYS A 312 12.67 -12.88 7.57
CA LYS A 312 13.97 -12.41 7.09
C LYS A 312 14.05 -12.57 5.56
N ARG A 313 14.53 -11.55 4.87
CA ARG A 313 14.74 -11.54 3.41
C ARG A 313 16.21 -11.33 3.10
N ILE A 314 16.66 -11.93 2.01
CA ILE A 314 18.00 -11.71 1.42
C ILE A 314 17.82 -10.75 0.24
N PHE A 315 18.77 -9.83 0.06
CA PHE A 315 18.85 -8.95 -1.10
C PHE A 315 20.27 -8.97 -1.68
N THR A 316 20.40 -8.70 -2.98
CA THR A 316 21.70 -8.54 -3.64
C THR A 316 21.74 -7.17 -4.32
N ASN A 317 22.85 -6.46 -4.19
CA ASN A 317 23.12 -5.20 -4.87
C ASN A 317 24.55 -5.18 -5.42
N GLY A 318 24.96 -4.08 -6.07
CA GLY A 318 26.30 -3.95 -6.68
C GLY A 318 27.49 -4.00 -5.71
N HIS A 319 27.25 -3.97 -4.39
CA HIS A 319 28.26 -4.11 -3.33
C HIS A 319 28.21 -5.49 -2.65
N GLY A 320 27.34 -6.41 -3.10
CA GLY A 320 27.24 -7.79 -2.61
C GLY A 320 25.84 -8.20 -2.14
N THR A 321 25.77 -9.34 -1.47
CA THR A 321 24.56 -9.89 -0.85
C THR A 321 24.44 -9.45 0.60
N GLY A 322 23.23 -9.12 1.04
CA GLY A 322 22.92 -8.71 2.42
C GLY A 322 21.55 -9.21 2.87
N GLU A 323 21.25 -8.97 4.14
CA GLU A 323 19.99 -9.41 4.76
C GLU A 323 19.19 -8.23 5.31
N ILE A 324 17.86 -8.36 5.28
CA ILE A 324 16.92 -7.38 5.81
C ILE A 324 15.77 -8.07 6.55
N SER A 325 15.50 -7.61 7.77
CA SER A 325 14.30 -7.97 8.54
C SER A 325 13.50 -6.72 8.87
N ASN A 326 12.17 -6.87 8.94
CA ASN A 326 11.23 -5.81 9.26
C ASN A 326 10.38 -6.21 10.47
N TRP A 327 9.98 -5.23 11.26
CA TRP A 327 8.99 -5.34 12.34
C TRP A 327 8.02 -4.17 12.24
N ASP A 328 6.76 -4.37 12.62
CA ASP A 328 5.87 -3.24 12.87
C ASP A 328 5.83 -2.95 14.37
N LEU A 329 6.04 -1.68 14.70
CA LEU A 329 6.01 -1.14 16.05
C LEU A 329 4.76 -0.28 16.22
N THR A 330 4.10 -0.40 17.36
CA THR A 330 2.84 0.30 17.68
C THR A 330 2.91 0.93 19.07
N ASP A 331 2.37 2.13 19.24
CA ASP A 331 2.27 2.86 20.51
C ASP A 331 0.87 3.47 20.68
N GLN A 332 0.65 4.29 21.71
CA GLN A 332 -0.62 4.98 21.94
C GLN A 332 -1.08 5.90 20.79
N SER A 333 -0.14 6.42 19.98
CA SER A 333 -0.42 7.38 18.91
C SER A 333 -0.65 6.72 17.55
N GLY A 334 0.13 5.69 17.20
CA GLY A 334 0.20 5.20 15.84
C GLY A 334 1.02 3.93 15.67
N SER A 335 1.55 3.72 14.47
CA SER A 335 2.41 2.57 14.17
C SER A 335 3.40 2.88 13.06
N ILE A 336 4.62 2.35 13.19
CA ILE A 336 5.77 2.60 12.31
C ILE A 336 6.56 1.32 12.05
N THR A 337 7.03 1.13 10.83
CA THR A 337 7.87 -0.04 10.48
C THR A 337 9.33 0.22 10.88
N LEU A 338 9.89 -0.71 11.64
CA LEU A 338 11.31 -0.82 11.95
C LEU A 338 12.01 -1.75 10.94
N VAL A 339 13.21 -1.38 10.51
CA VAL A 339 14.02 -2.13 9.54
C VAL A 339 15.44 -2.32 10.08
N ALA A 340 15.96 -3.55 10.02
CA ALA A 340 17.34 -3.85 10.37
C ALA A 340 18.05 -4.60 9.24
N PHE A 341 19.33 -4.27 9.04
CA PHE A 341 20.17 -4.79 7.96
C PHE A 341 21.33 -5.63 8.51
N ASN A 342 21.72 -6.68 7.79
CA ASN A 342 22.90 -7.52 8.03
C ASN A 342 23.01 -7.95 9.51
N LEU A 343 24.13 -7.72 10.19
CA LEU A 343 24.32 -8.11 11.60
C LEU A 343 23.19 -7.60 12.53
N ASN A 344 22.70 -6.38 12.32
CA ASN A 344 21.60 -5.82 13.11
C ASN A 344 20.27 -6.57 12.84
N SER A 345 20.10 -7.20 11.67
CA SER A 345 18.97 -8.08 11.39
C SER A 345 18.94 -9.28 12.34
N HIS A 346 20.06 -10.02 12.46
CA HIS A 346 20.17 -11.15 13.39
C HIS A 346 19.91 -10.73 14.84
N ILE A 347 20.66 -9.73 15.33
CA ILE A 347 20.59 -9.28 16.74
C ILE A 347 19.17 -8.84 17.13
N MET A 348 18.42 -8.21 16.22
CA MET A 348 17.04 -7.79 16.49
C MET A 348 16.04 -8.93 16.31
N THR A 349 16.30 -9.94 15.48
CA THR A 349 15.46 -11.15 15.39
C THR A 349 15.51 -11.97 16.68
N ASP A 350 16.67 -12.05 17.33
CA ASP A 350 16.81 -12.79 18.59
C ASP A 350 16.20 -12.03 19.80
N LYS A 351 16.17 -10.69 19.73
CA LYS A 351 15.67 -9.82 20.82
C LYS A 351 14.18 -9.50 20.74
N LEU A 352 13.64 -9.24 19.55
CA LEU A 352 12.28 -8.75 19.36
C LEU A 352 11.30 -9.90 19.12
N LYS A 353 10.44 -10.18 20.10
CA LYS A 353 9.38 -11.19 20.00
C LYS A 353 8.02 -10.52 19.77
N LYS A 354 7.13 -11.22 19.04
CA LYS A 354 5.79 -10.71 18.73
C LYS A 354 4.97 -10.59 20.02
N ASN A 355 4.21 -9.50 20.15
CA ASN A 355 3.40 -9.16 21.31
C ASN A 355 4.18 -8.83 22.60
N GLN A 356 5.42 -8.33 22.50
CA GLN A 356 6.17 -7.76 23.62
C GLN A 356 6.43 -6.25 23.39
N ALA A 357 6.63 -5.51 24.48
CA ALA A 357 6.92 -4.07 24.47
C ALA A 357 8.40 -3.81 24.75
N TYR A 358 8.96 -2.79 24.10
CA TYR A 358 10.37 -2.42 24.21
C TYR A 358 10.57 -0.90 24.22
N GLU A 359 11.58 -0.43 24.97
CA GLU A 359 12.20 0.87 24.78
C GLU A 359 13.23 0.75 23.64
N PHE A 360 13.11 1.59 22.61
CA PHE A 360 14.10 1.71 21.54
C PHE A 360 14.81 3.07 21.62
N THR A 361 16.13 3.07 21.43
CA THR A 361 16.97 4.28 21.38
C THR A 361 18.00 4.21 20.25
N ASN A 362 18.47 5.36 19.79
CA ASN A 362 19.51 5.50 18.77
C ASN A 362 19.18 4.77 17.44
N LEU A 363 17.98 5.05 16.93
CA LEU A 363 17.48 4.64 15.61
C LEU A 363 17.64 5.78 14.60
N THR A 364 17.82 5.46 13.32
CA THR A 364 17.80 6.47 12.24
C THR A 364 16.40 6.55 11.62
N ILE A 365 15.83 7.75 11.57
CA ILE A 365 14.57 8.05 10.86
C ILE A 365 14.88 8.19 9.36
N LYS A 366 14.09 7.54 8.50
CA LYS A 366 14.14 7.70 7.04
C LYS A 366 12.73 7.84 6.47
N SER A 367 12.57 8.51 5.34
CA SER A 367 11.29 8.49 4.60
C SER A 367 10.95 7.06 4.18
N ALA A 368 9.71 6.63 4.40
CA ALA A 368 9.25 5.31 3.98
C ALA A 368 9.00 5.30 2.46
N VAL A 369 9.49 4.28 1.77
CA VAL A 369 9.31 4.15 0.31
C VAL A 369 7.99 3.43 0.05
N ASP A 370 7.00 4.11 -0.54
CA ASP A 370 5.60 3.62 -0.61
C ASP A 370 5.45 2.23 -1.28
N ILE A 371 6.34 1.83 -2.21
CA ILE A 371 6.31 0.50 -2.84
C ILE A 371 6.78 -0.66 -1.92
N TYR A 372 7.38 -0.36 -0.76
CA TYR A 372 7.87 -1.35 0.21
C TYR A 372 7.28 -1.17 1.62
N LYS A 373 6.34 -0.23 1.75
CA LYS A 373 5.77 0.26 2.99
C LYS A 373 4.51 -0.52 3.37
N THR A 374 4.47 -1.04 4.60
CA THR A 374 3.36 -1.89 5.07
C THR A 374 2.36 -1.14 5.97
N LEU A 375 2.82 -0.09 6.66
CA LEU A 375 2.00 0.80 7.48
C LEU A 375 1.84 2.18 6.83
N PRO A 376 0.76 2.95 7.09
CA PRO A 376 0.50 4.22 6.42
C PRO A 376 1.52 5.35 6.74
N HIS A 377 2.33 5.19 7.79
CA HIS A 377 3.23 6.22 8.33
C HIS A 377 4.24 6.76 7.29
N PRO A 378 4.49 8.10 7.22
CA PRO A 378 5.37 8.68 6.20
C PRO A 378 6.86 8.32 6.39
N PHE A 379 7.28 7.98 7.61
CA PHE A 379 8.66 7.61 7.93
C PHE A 379 8.76 6.15 8.39
N GLN A 380 9.97 5.59 8.28
CA GLN A 380 10.37 4.27 8.80
C GLN A 380 11.60 4.44 9.70
N LEU A 381 11.79 3.50 10.64
CA LEU A 381 12.96 3.48 11.52
C LEU A 381 13.99 2.46 11.01
N THR A 382 15.27 2.80 11.12
CA THR A 382 16.39 1.95 10.73
C THR A 382 17.31 1.69 11.90
N CYS A 383 17.61 0.42 12.20
CA CYS A 383 18.61 0.05 13.20
C CYS A 383 20.02 0.42 12.74
N THR A 384 20.78 1.04 13.65
CA THR A 384 22.20 1.33 13.54
C THR A 384 22.99 0.38 14.43
N ASN A 385 24.32 0.34 14.27
CA ASN A 385 25.20 -0.43 15.15
C ASN A 385 25.18 0.08 16.61
N GLY A 386 24.69 1.29 16.85
CA GLY A 386 24.51 1.88 18.18
C GLY A 386 23.09 1.80 18.73
N THR A 387 22.13 1.19 18.02
CA THR A 387 20.75 1.04 18.48
C THR A 387 20.69 0.17 19.72
N ARG A 388 20.06 0.67 20.79
CA ARG A 388 19.81 -0.10 22.01
C ARG A 388 18.31 -0.37 22.15
N VAL A 389 18.00 -1.58 22.60
CA VAL A 389 16.64 -2.08 22.82
C VAL A 389 16.60 -2.72 24.20
N ARG A 390 15.60 -2.36 25.01
CA ARG A 390 15.32 -2.96 26.34
C ARG A 390 13.87 -3.44 26.36
N GLU A 391 13.64 -4.68 26.77
CA GLU A 391 12.29 -5.20 27.04
C GLU A 391 11.68 -4.43 28.24
N ILE A 392 10.38 -4.13 28.19
CA ILE A 392 9.69 -3.34 29.25
C ILE A 392 8.33 -3.94 29.59
N ASP A 393 8.06 -4.08 30.89
CA ASP A 393 6.76 -4.50 31.43
C ASP A 393 5.76 -3.33 31.46
N SER A 394 5.51 -2.74 30.28
CA SER A 394 4.72 -1.50 30.15
C SER A 394 3.24 -1.75 29.82
N PRO A 395 2.30 -1.47 30.74
CA PRO A 395 0.86 -1.55 30.45
C PRO A 395 0.39 -0.44 29.49
N PHE A 396 1.12 0.68 29.37
CA PHE A 396 0.73 1.80 28.49
C PHE A 396 0.67 1.40 27.01
N VAL A 397 1.56 0.52 26.55
CA VAL A 397 1.55 0.08 25.15
C VAL A 397 0.47 -0.97 24.86
N LEU A 398 -0.20 -1.49 25.91
CA LEU A 398 -1.35 -2.38 25.78
C LEU A 398 -2.69 -1.64 25.58
N GLU A 399 -2.75 -0.30 25.67
CA GLU A 399 -4.00 0.45 25.45
C GLU A 399 -4.52 0.37 24.01
N GLN A 400 -3.66 0.08 23.02
CA GLN A 400 -4.10 -0.29 21.66
C GLN A 400 -4.90 -1.61 21.62
N ASN A 401 -4.80 -2.44 22.67
CA ASN A 401 -5.62 -3.63 22.91
C ASN A 401 -6.81 -3.38 23.86
N THR A 402 -7.09 -2.13 24.25
CA THR A 402 -8.38 -1.77 24.85
C THR A 402 -9.48 -2.00 23.82
N TYR A 403 -10.46 -2.83 24.15
CA TYR A 403 -11.63 -3.10 23.31
C TYR A 403 -12.79 -2.22 23.78
N ASN A 404 -13.44 -1.49 22.87
CA ASN A 404 -14.66 -0.75 23.21
C ASN A 404 -15.88 -1.66 22.99
N PHE A 405 -16.08 -2.61 23.91
CA PHE A 405 -17.07 -3.68 23.74
C PHE A 405 -18.50 -3.15 23.67
N THR A 406 -19.11 -3.29 22.51
CA THR A 406 -20.54 -3.14 22.30
C THR A 406 -21.22 -4.48 22.63
N PRO A 407 -22.12 -4.57 23.62
CA PRO A 407 -22.84 -5.80 23.89
C PRO A 407 -23.83 -6.11 22.75
N LEU A 408 -23.97 -7.39 22.37
CA LEU A 408 -24.77 -7.77 21.19
C LEU A 408 -26.23 -7.28 21.24
N ASN A 409 -26.82 -7.11 22.43
CA ASN A 409 -28.17 -6.58 22.60
C ASN A 409 -28.34 -5.11 22.14
N GLN A 410 -27.26 -4.32 22.10
CA GLN A 410 -27.24 -2.92 21.63
C GLN A 410 -26.99 -2.78 20.12
N ILE A 411 -26.65 -3.86 19.40
CA ILE A 411 -26.43 -3.81 17.94
C ILE A 411 -27.65 -3.30 17.18
N ASN A 412 -28.87 -3.48 17.72
CA ASN A 412 -30.11 -3.05 17.09
C ASN A 412 -30.33 -1.53 17.08
N SER A 413 -29.79 -0.79 18.06
CA SER A 413 -29.93 0.68 18.15
C SER A 413 -28.83 1.45 17.42
N LEU A 414 -27.72 0.81 17.06
CA LEU A 414 -26.61 1.45 16.34
C LEU A 414 -26.90 1.67 14.85
N PRO A 415 -26.19 2.60 14.17
CA PRO A 415 -26.26 2.76 12.71
C PRO A 415 -25.81 1.50 11.94
N LEU A 416 -26.24 1.38 10.68
CA LEU A 416 -25.65 0.42 9.74
C LEU A 416 -24.27 0.91 9.26
N ASN A 417 -23.35 -0.02 9.01
CA ASN A 417 -21.94 0.22 8.73
C ASN A 417 -21.10 0.79 9.89
N SER A 418 -21.66 0.95 11.10
CA SER A 418 -20.87 1.21 12.30
C SER A 418 -19.85 0.10 12.55
N ILE A 419 -18.67 0.49 13.03
CA ILE A 419 -17.59 -0.40 13.43
C ILE A 419 -17.60 -0.50 14.96
N ILE A 420 -17.55 -1.72 15.49
CA ILE A 420 -17.64 -2.04 16.92
C ILE A 420 -16.63 -3.13 17.31
N ASP A 421 -16.33 -3.22 18.60
CA ASP A 421 -15.62 -4.35 19.19
C ASP A 421 -16.62 -5.26 19.92
N VAL A 422 -16.43 -6.59 19.87
CA VAL A 422 -17.32 -7.56 20.52
C VAL A 422 -16.55 -8.71 21.17
N GLU A 423 -16.99 -9.18 22.33
CA GLU A 423 -16.58 -10.46 22.93
C GLU A 423 -17.75 -11.43 22.85
N VAL A 424 -17.55 -12.58 22.19
CA VAL A 424 -18.64 -13.50 21.86
C VAL A 424 -18.19 -14.97 21.95
N ARG A 425 -19.15 -15.86 22.21
CA ARG A 425 -18.99 -17.32 22.14
C ARG A 425 -19.39 -17.83 20.75
N VAL A 426 -18.63 -18.73 20.14
CA VAL A 426 -19.03 -19.36 18.87
C VAL A 426 -20.04 -20.48 19.11
N LEU A 427 -21.31 -20.30 18.70
CA LEU A 427 -22.34 -21.34 18.79
C LEU A 427 -22.26 -22.37 17.65
N ARG A 428 -21.98 -21.91 16.43
CA ARG A 428 -22.02 -22.75 15.23
C ARG A 428 -21.04 -22.27 14.17
N ASP A 429 -20.32 -23.20 13.58
CA ASP A 429 -19.47 -23.02 12.40
C ASP A 429 -20.17 -23.66 11.19
N PHE A 430 -20.42 -22.88 10.13
CA PHE A 430 -21.05 -23.39 8.90
C PHE A 430 -20.01 -23.92 7.88
N GLY A 431 -18.72 -23.85 8.22
CA GLY A 431 -17.63 -24.30 7.36
C GLY A 431 -16.99 -23.17 6.55
N ILE A 432 -15.80 -23.46 6.00
CA ILE A 432 -15.05 -22.51 5.17
C ILE A 432 -15.36 -22.75 3.69
N SER A 433 -15.83 -21.70 3.03
CA SER A 433 -15.98 -21.63 1.58
C SER A 433 -14.79 -20.88 0.99
N THR A 434 -14.03 -21.51 0.11
CA THR A 434 -12.92 -20.88 -0.62
C THR A 434 -13.22 -20.79 -2.10
N GLY A 435 -12.80 -19.71 -2.75
CA GLY A 435 -12.91 -19.55 -4.18
C GLY A 435 -11.90 -18.54 -4.72
N THR A 436 -11.79 -18.47 -6.04
CA THR A 436 -10.88 -17.55 -6.73
C THR A 436 -11.69 -16.56 -7.54
N LYS A 437 -11.43 -15.26 -7.40
CA LYS A 437 -12.02 -14.20 -8.23
C LYS A 437 -10.94 -13.19 -8.59
N ASN A 438 -10.75 -12.95 -9.89
CA ASN A 438 -9.66 -12.12 -10.43
C ASN A 438 -8.29 -12.53 -9.83
N GLU A 439 -7.92 -13.81 -10.00
CA GLU A 439 -6.69 -14.46 -9.49
C GLU A 439 -6.50 -14.44 -7.95
N THR A 440 -7.33 -13.71 -7.22
CA THR A 440 -7.30 -13.59 -5.76
C THR A 440 -8.09 -14.73 -5.13
N ILE A 441 -7.41 -15.57 -4.35
CA ILE A 441 -8.03 -16.63 -3.54
C ILE A 441 -8.66 -16.01 -2.29
N TRP A 442 -9.99 -15.91 -2.28
CA TRP A 442 -10.74 -15.50 -1.10
C TRP A 442 -11.11 -16.71 -0.23
N SER A 443 -11.35 -16.43 1.05
CA SER A 443 -11.90 -17.41 1.98
C SER A 443 -13.04 -16.75 2.75
N ARG A 444 -14.16 -17.43 2.92
CA ARG A 444 -15.32 -16.98 3.71
C ARG A 444 -15.66 -18.08 4.71
N ARG A 445 -16.01 -17.71 5.94
CA ARG A 445 -16.63 -18.61 6.91
C ARG A 445 -17.76 -17.87 7.59
N ASP A 446 -18.97 -18.39 7.50
CA ASP A 446 -20.09 -17.89 8.29
C ASP A 446 -20.16 -18.65 9.62
N ILE A 447 -20.41 -17.93 10.70
CA ILE A 447 -20.56 -18.48 12.05
C ILE A 447 -21.79 -17.83 12.73
N HIS A 448 -22.41 -18.54 13.67
CA HIS A 448 -23.31 -17.91 14.65
C HIS A 448 -22.56 -17.71 15.95
N VAL A 449 -22.71 -16.52 16.53
CA VAL A 449 -22.08 -16.12 17.79
C VAL A 449 -23.11 -15.67 18.81
N ASP A 450 -22.78 -15.84 20.09
CA ASP A 450 -23.63 -15.58 21.26
C ASP A 450 -22.91 -14.69 22.26
N GLN A 451 -23.66 -13.80 22.90
CA GLN A 451 -23.28 -13.08 24.10
C GLN A 451 -24.50 -13.02 25.02
N ASP A 452 -24.41 -13.68 26.16
CA ASP A 452 -25.39 -13.63 27.24
C ASP A 452 -26.84 -13.93 26.78
N GLY A 453 -26.99 -14.87 25.82
CA GLY A 453 -28.28 -15.30 25.25
C GLY A 453 -28.71 -14.53 24.00
N SER A 454 -28.06 -13.40 23.69
CA SER A 454 -28.25 -12.67 22.44
C SER A 454 -27.37 -13.28 21.36
N HIS A 455 -27.95 -13.74 20.25
CA HIS A 455 -27.21 -14.39 19.17
C HIS A 455 -27.31 -13.63 17.84
N ILE A 456 -26.24 -13.66 17.05
CA ILE A 456 -26.17 -13.00 15.74
C ILE A 456 -25.31 -13.79 14.75
N GLY A 457 -25.61 -13.66 13.45
CA GLY A 457 -24.76 -14.17 12.38
C GLY A 457 -23.53 -13.29 12.16
N MET A 458 -22.37 -13.90 11.91
CA MET A 458 -21.12 -13.22 11.59
C MET A 458 -20.42 -13.87 10.40
N THR A 459 -20.07 -13.07 9.39
CA THR A 459 -19.25 -13.50 8.25
C THR A 459 -17.79 -13.09 8.48
N LEU A 460 -16.93 -14.09 8.50
CA LEU A 460 -15.48 -13.94 8.50
C LEU A 460 -14.92 -14.08 7.08
N TRP A 461 -13.86 -13.32 6.79
CA TRP A 461 -13.15 -13.34 5.51
C TRP A 461 -11.67 -13.73 5.69
N ASN A 462 -11.04 -14.14 4.59
CA ASN A 462 -9.60 -14.36 4.39
C ASN A 462 -8.87 -15.01 5.57
N GLU A 463 -8.05 -14.26 6.32
CA GLU A 463 -7.27 -14.80 7.44
C GLU A 463 -8.17 -15.21 8.61
N GLN A 464 -9.11 -14.34 8.99
CA GLN A 464 -10.07 -14.57 10.06
C GLN A 464 -10.91 -15.84 9.79
N ALA A 465 -11.30 -16.07 8.53
CA ALA A 465 -12.00 -17.28 8.09
C ALA A 465 -11.15 -18.57 8.21
N ARG A 466 -9.82 -18.47 8.13
CA ARG A 466 -8.88 -19.60 8.25
C ARG A 466 -8.45 -19.86 9.70
N LEU A 467 -8.37 -18.83 10.53
CA LEU A 467 -8.00 -18.91 11.95
C LEU A 467 -9.07 -19.61 12.79
N VAL A 468 -10.36 -19.33 12.55
CA VAL A 468 -11.45 -20.11 13.15
C VAL A 468 -11.44 -21.54 12.60
N LYS A 469 -11.67 -22.52 13.47
CA LYS A 469 -11.76 -23.95 13.18
C LYS A 469 -13.01 -24.54 13.85
N LYS A 470 -13.46 -25.72 13.39
CA LYS A 470 -14.63 -26.41 13.99
C LYS A 470 -14.42 -26.79 15.46
N THR A 471 -13.17 -26.91 15.91
CA THR A 471 -12.79 -27.11 17.32
C THR A 471 -13.07 -25.90 18.21
N MET A 472 -13.30 -24.72 17.64
CA MET A 472 -13.47 -23.44 18.37
C MET A 472 -14.93 -23.18 18.77
N ILE A 473 -15.84 -24.13 18.53
CA ILE A 473 -17.22 -24.08 19.05
C ILE A 473 -17.16 -23.99 20.59
N ASN A 474 -18.11 -23.26 21.17
CA ASN A 474 -18.19 -22.88 22.59
C ASN A 474 -17.03 -22.03 23.15
N HIS A 475 -16.00 -21.73 22.37
CA HIS A 475 -14.90 -20.87 22.83
C HIS A 475 -15.29 -19.38 22.80
N ARG A 476 -14.74 -18.62 23.74
CA ARG A 476 -14.83 -17.14 23.77
C ARG A 476 -13.80 -16.53 22.83
N ILE A 477 -14.23 -15.60 21.99
CA ILE A 477 -13.39 -14.89 21.02
C ILE A 477 -13.70 -13.39 21.09
N LYS A 478 -12.63 -12.60 21.19
CA LYS A 478 -12.66 -11.13 21.09
C LYS A 478 -12.38 -10.73 19.65
N PHE A 479 -13.28 -9.95 19.05
CA PHE A 479 -13.09 -9.35 17.74
C PHE A 479 -13.01 -7.82 17.90
N LYS A 480 -11.94 -7.23 17.33
CA LYS A 480 -11.76 -5.77 17.24
C LYS A 480 -12.08 -5.31 15.82
N ASN A 481 -12.66 -4.12 15.64
CA ASN A 481 -13.03 -3.54 14.34
C ASN A 481 -13.97 -4.42 13.49
N VAL A 482 -15.13 -4.82 14.02
CA VAL A 482 -16.17 -5.56 13.30
C VAL A 482 -17.24 -4.61 12.76
N LYS A 483 -17.68 -4.78 11.51
CA LYS A 483 -18.72 -3.92 10.93
C LYS A 483 -20.12 -4.50 11.09
N ILE A 484 -21.07 -3.70 11.58
CA ILE A 484 -22.51 -3.97 11.54
C ILE A 484 -23.00 -3.81 10.09
N SER A 485 -23.72 -4.79 9.58
CA SER A 485 -24.25 -4.83 8.21
C SER A 485 -25.69 -5.37 8.21
N TRP A 486 -26.37 -5.29 7.06
CA TRP A 486 -27.76 -5.74 6.88
C TRP A 486 -27.86 -6.77 5.75
N PHE A 487 -28.47 -7.92 6.02
CA PHE A 487 -28.68 -9.00 5.06
C PHE A 487 -29.93 -9.80 5.45
N ASP A 488 -30.73 -10.19 4.45
CA ASP A 488 -31.95 -10.99 4.61
C ASP A 488 -32.85 -10.54 5.79
N GLY A 489 -33.25 -9.26 5.75
CA GLY A 489 -34.11 -8.63 6.77
C GLY A 489 -33.48 -8.46 8.16
N THR A 490 -32.22 -8.84 8.35
CA THR A 490 -31.59 -9.00 9.67
C THR A 490 -30.25 -8.26 9.76
N ARG A 491 -29.86 -7.83 10.96
CA ARG A 491 -28.51 -7.31 11.22
C ARG A 491 -27.51 -8.47 11.34
N PHE A 492 -26.33 -8.31 10.75
CA PHE A 492 -25.24 -9.28 10.84
C PHE A 492 -23.88 -8.60 10.97
N LEU A 493 -22.90 -9.33 11.48
CA LEU A 493 -21.53 -8.85 11.69
C LEU A 493 -20.61 -9.27 10.54
N VAL A 494 -19.64 -8.42 10.17
CA VAL A 494 -18.69 -8.70 9.10
C VAL A 494 -17.27 -8.33 9.52
N SER A 495 -16.31 -9.25 9.34
CA SER A 495 -14.89 -8.93 9.49
C SER A 495 -14.39 -8.05 8.35
N LEU A 496 -13.79 -6.92 8.68
CA LEU A 496 -13.00 -6.07 7.80
C LEU A 496 -11.57 -6.62 7.67
N ALA A 497 -10.80 -6.08 6.72
CA ALA A 497 -9.39 -6.45 6.55
C ALA A 497 -8.52 -6.13 7.79
N ASN A 498 -8.91 -5.12 8.58
CA ASN A 498 -8.29 -4.73 9.84
C ASN A 498 -9.01 -5.30 11.09
N THR A 499 -9.90 -6.29 10.94
CA THR A 499 -10.50 -6.98 12.09
C THR A 499 -9.46 -7.85 12.77
N GLN A 500 -9.12 -7.53 14.02
CA GLN A 500 -8.25 -8.37 14.84
C GLN A 500 -9.10 -9.41 15.58
N MET A 501 -8.60 -10.64 15.69
CA MET A 501 -9.28 -11.73 16.39
C MET A 501 -8.36 -12.33 17.44
N LYS A 502 -8.81 -12.34 18.70
CA LYS A 502 -8.11 -12.97 19.83
C LYS A 502 -9.00 -14.00 20.48
N VAL A 503 -8.61 -15.27 20.35
CA VAL A 503 -9.23 -16.38 21.09
C VAL A 503 -8.83 -16.28 22.55
N LEU A 504 -9.77 -16.52 23.46
CA LEU A 504 -9.47 -16.68 24.89
C LEU A 504 -9.32 -18.16 25.25
N PRO A 505 -8.51 -18.50 26.28
CA PRO A 505 -8.71 -19.77 26.98
C PRO A 505 -10.14 -19.82 27.56
N ASN A 506 -10.70 -21.02 27.66
CA ASN A 506 -12.07 -21.23 28.13
C ASN A 506 -12.22 -21.00 29.64
#